data_AF-A0A1X2YR34-F1
#
_entry.id   AF-A0A1X2YR34-F1
#
_cell.length_a   1.000
_cell.length_b   1.000
_cell.length_c   1.000
_cell.angle_alpha   90.00
_cell.angle_beta   90.00
_cell.angle_gamma   90.00
#
_symmetry.space_group_name_H-M   'P 1'
#
loop_
_entity.id
_entity.type
_entity.pdbx_description
1 polymer ?
#
loop_
_entity_poly.entity_id
_entity_poly.type
_entity_poly.pdbx_seq_one_letter_code
_entity_poly.pdbx_strand_id
1 'polypeptide(L)'
;MSGNGFGKEDISRTAIPARPYAKDMATINRLIARLQTISDDKAKGKITFQQANKKAVEAIHKARNTKSKSLQRKPLDYLERICENGWIREAVRKIPELYPYLDHPDLWLRKGA
;
A
#
# COMPACT_ATOMS: atom_id res chain seq x y z
N MET A 1 45.89 13.80 -13.30
CA MET A 1 45.29 12.57 -13.83
C MET A 1 44.82 11.77 -12.62
N SER A 2 43.58 11.97 -12.21
CA SER A 2 42.39 11.21 -12.63
C SER A 2 42.18 10.00 -11.74
N GLY A 3 41.15 10.08 -10.90
CA GLY A 3 40.71 8.97 -10.07
C GLY A 3 39.67 9.41 -9.03
N ASN A 4 38.59 10.07 -9.47
CA ASN A 4 37.39 10.26 -8.66
C ASN A 4 36.80 8.88 -8.32
N GLY A 5 37.20 8.31 -7.19
CA GLY A 5 36.48 7.21 -6.55
C GLY A 5 35.34 7.79 -5.75
N PHE A 6 34.21 8.09 -6.41
CA PHE A 6 32.95 8.37 -5.72
C PHE A 6 32.72 7.26 -4.69
N GLY A 7 32.79 7.66 -3.42
CA GLY A 7 32.55 6.80 -2.28
C GLY A 7 31.20 6.11 -2.47
N LYS A 8 31.23 4.79 -2.36
CA LYS A 8 30.09 3.89 -2.52
C LYS A 8 28.89 4.45 -1.80
N GLU A 9 27.92 4.90 -2.58
CA GLU A 9 26.60 5.22 -2.09
C GLU A 9 26.08 3.96 -1.38
N ASP A 10 25.70 4.12 -0.12
CA ASP A 10 25.00 3.14 0.69
C ASP A 10 23.64 2.81 0.02
N ILE A 11 23.67 1.94 -1.00
CA ILE A 11 22.46 1.36 -1.62
C ILE A 11 21.76 0.38 -0.65
N SER A 12 22.31 0.23 0.55
CA SER A 12 21.77 -0.58 1.65
C SER A 12 20.62 0.10 2.38
N ARG A 13 19.56 0.57 1.69
CA ARG A 13 18.30 0.95 2.39
C ARG A 13 17.01 0.97 1.58
N THR A 14 17.01 0.49 0.33
CA THR A 14 15.80 0.39 -0.52
C THR A 14 15.72 -0.95 -1.25
N ALA A 15 16.11 -2.05 -0.61
CA ALA A 15 15.80 -3.39 -1.12
C ALA A 15 14.28 -3.64 -1.02
N ILE A 16 13.55 -3.10 -2.00
CA ILE A 16 12.22 -3.58 -2.39
C ILE A 16 12.38 -5.11 -2.53
N PRO A 17 11.53 -5.93 -1.88
CA PRO A 17 11.67 -7.38 -1.97
C PRO A 17 11.73 -7.77 -3.45
N ALA A 18 12.67 -8.67 -3.80
CA ALA A 18 12.97 -9.04 -5.18
C ALA A 18 11.72 -9.37 -6.01
N ARG A 19 10.67 -9.90 -5.36
CA ARG A 19 9.29 -10.01 -5.86
C ARG A 19 8.33 -10.06 -4.64
N PRO A 20 7.13 -9.45 -4.69
CA PRO A 20 6.17 -9.53 -3.58
C PRO A 20 5.42 -10.88 -3.55
N TYR A 21 4.96 -11.32 -2.38
CA TYR A 21 4.10 -12.51 -2.32
C TYR A 21 2.70 -12.23 -2.86
N ALA A 22 2.15 -13.19 -3.61
CA ALA A 22 0.80 -13.13 -4.17
C ALA A 22 -0.27 -12.84 -3.12
N LYS A 23 -0.13 -13.42 -1.91
CA LYS A 23 -1.05 -13.16 -0.79
C LYS A 23 -1.05 -11.69 -0.36
N ASP A 24 0.09 -11.01 -0.44
CA ASP A 24 0.22 -9.62 -0.01
C ASP A 24 -0.38 -8.69 -1.06
N MET A 25 -0.12 -8.97 -2.34
CA MET A 25 -0.74 -8.23 -3.45
C MET A 25 -2.26 -8.42 -3.47
N ALA A 26 -2.75 -9.63 -3.19
CA ALA A 26 -4.18 -9.88 -3.00
C ALA A 26 -4.76 -9.09 -1.82
N THR A 27 -4.04 -8.98 -0.70
CA THR A 27 -4.45 -8.14 0.44
C THR A 27 -4.54 -6.67 0.03
N ILE A 28 -3.56 -6.15 -0.71
CA ILE A 28 -3.59 -4.76 -1.18
C ILE A 28 -4.72 -4.53 -2.21
N ASN A 29 -4.97 -5.45 -3.14
CA ASN A 29 -6.11 -5.36 -4.06
C ASN A 29 -7.46 -5.31 -3.33
N ARG A 30 -7.63 -6.11 -2.28
CA ARG A 30 -8.82 -6.04 -1.41
C ARG A 30 -8.91 -4.70 -0.69
N LEU A 31 -7.78 -4.13 -0.26
CA LEU A 31 -7.74 -2.81 0.35
C LEU A 31 -8.20 -1.72 -0.63
N ILE A 32 -7.71 -1.72 -1.87
CA ILE A 32 -8.15 -0.79 -2.93
C ILE A 32 -9.67 -0.85 -3.09
N ALA A 33 -10.21 -2.04 -3.34
CA ALA A 33 -11.65 -2.24 -3.54
C ALA A 33 -12.47 -1.75 -2.34
N ARG A 34 -11.96 -1.98 -1.12
CA ARG A 34 -12.61 -1.53 0.11
C ARG A 34 -12.60 -0.02 0.25
N LEU A 35 -11.46 0.64 0.00
CA LEU A 35 -11.35 2.10 0.07
C LEU A 35 -12.19 2.78 -1.02
N GLN A 36 -12.25 2.21 -2.23
CA GLN A 36 -13.12 2.65 -3.31
C GLN A 36 -14.59 2.63 -2.86
N THR A 37 -15.05 1.50 -2.29
CA THR A 37 -16.42 1.37 -1.80
C THR A 37 -16.73 2.39 -0.69
N ILE A 38 -15.81 2.59 0.25
CA ILE A 38 -15.97 3.57 1.33
C ILE A 38 -16.07 5.00 0.75
N SER A 39 -15.20 5.33 -0.20
CA SER A 39 -15.22 6.63 -0.89
C SER A 39 -16.54 6.85 -1.62
N ASP A 40 -17.06 5.83 -2.30
CA ASP A 40 -18.32 5.92 -3.04
C ASP A 40 -19.53 6.02 -2.11
N ASP A 41 -19.56 5.26 -1.01
CA ASP A 41 -20.63 5.34 -0.02
C ASP A 41 -20.65 6.71 0.68
N LYS A 42 -19.47 7.30 0.94
CA LYS A 42 -19.35 8.68 1.42
C LYS A 42 -19.90 9.68 0.40
N ALA A 43 -19.51 9.56 -0.87
CA ALA A 43 -19.97 10.45 -1.94
C ALA A 43 -21.48 10.36 -2.18
N LYS A 44 -22.08 9.17 -1.98
CA LYS A 44 -23.52 8.92 -2.08
C LYS A 44 -24.29 9.31 -0.80
N GLY A 45 -23.63 9.85 0.22
CA GLY A 45 -24.27 10.25 1.48
C GLY A 45 -24.76 9.09 2.35
N LYS A 46 -24.35 7.84 2.07
CA LYS A 46 -24.77 6.66 2.85
C LYS A 46 -24.08 6.55 4.20
N ILE A 47 -22.90 7.17 4.33
CA ILE A 47 -22.11 7.23 5.56
C ILE A 47 -21.57 8.64 5.75
N THR A 48 -21.35 9.06 7.00
CA THR A 48 -20.78 10.36 7.30
C THR A 48 -19.28 10.42 7.01
N PHE A 49 -18.72 11.63 6.95
CA PHE A 49 -17.28 11.85 6.80
C PHE A 49 -16.47 11.11 7.89
N GLN A 50 -16.86 11.23 9.16
CA GLN A 50 -16.18 10.57 10.28
C GLN A 50 -16.27 9.04 10.18
N GLN A 51 -17.44 8.50 9.81
CA GLN A 51 -17.62 7.06 9.61
C GLN A 51 -16.75 6.54 8.46
N ALA A 52 -16.64 7.30 7.35
CA ALA A 52 -15.80 6.94 6.22
C ALA A 52 -14.32 6.87 6.63
N ASN A 53 -13.81 7.90 7.33
CA ASN A 53 -12.42 7.94 7.78
C ASN A 53 -12.11 6.77 8.71
N LYS A 54 -12.96 6.53 9.72
CA LYS A 54 -12.81 5.41 10.65
C LYS A 54 -12.77 4.06 9.92
N LYS A 55 -13.72 3.81 9.01
CA LYS A 55 -13.78 2.58 8.22
C LYS A 55 -12.55 2.40 7.32
N ALA A 56 -12.00 3.48 6.77
CA ALA A 56 -10.81 3.44 5.93
C ALA A 56 -9.56 3.08 6.74
N VAL A 57 -9.36 3.71 7.91
CA VAL A 57 -8.26 3.38 8.83
C VAL A 57 -8.35 1.93 9.30
N GLU A 58 -9.53 1.46 9.69
CA GLU A 58 -9.74 0.06 10.09
C GLU A 58 -9.39 -0.93 8.96
N ALA A 59 -9.69 -0.59 7.70
CA ALA A 59 -9.32 -1.43 6.56
C ALA A 59 -7.80 -1.52 6.38
N ILE A 60 -7.09 -0.41 6.61
CA ILE A 60 -5.62 -0.35 6.53
C ILE A 60 -4.99 -1.14 7.68
N HIS A 61 -5.51 -1.02 8.91
CA HIS A 61 -5.08 -1.83 10.05
C HIS A 61 -5.24 -3.32 9.80
N LYS A 62 -6.35 -3.74 9.17
CA LYS A 62 -6.55 -5.14 8.78
C LYS A 62 -5.50 -5.60 7.76
N ALA A 63 -5.17 -4.78 6.76
CA ALA A 63 -4.11 -5.09 5.81
C ALA A 63 -2.73 -5.20 6.50
N ARG A 64 -2.45 -4.32 7.48
CA ARG A 64 -1.22 -4.28 8.27
C ARG A 64 -1.02 -5.51 9.16
N ASN A 65 -2.10 -6.10 9.66
CA ASN A 65 -2.05 -7.30 10.50
C ASN A 65 -1.67 -8.58 9.73
N THR A 66 -1.61 -8.52 8.40
CA THR A 66 -1.00 -9.60 7.60
C THR A 66 0.49 -9.66 7.94
N LYS A 67 0.92 -10.67 8.71
CA LYS A 67 2.31 -10.86 9.20
C LYS A 67 3.33 -11.17 8.08
N SER A 68 3.34 -10.40 7.00
CA SER A 68 4.23 -10.61 5.87
C SER A 68 5.33 -9.55 5.83
N LYS A 69 6.59 -9.99 5.75
CA LYS A 69 7.75 -9.08 5.69
C LYS A 69 7.77 -8.21 4.42
N SER A 70 7.11 -8.65 3.36
CA SER A 70 7.00 -7.93 2.08
C SER A 70 5.89 -6.90 2.04
N LEU A 71 4.94 -6.94 2.98
CA LEU A 71 3.98 -5.86 3.18
C LEU A 71 4.71 -4.74 3.93
N GLN A 72 5.22 -3.78 3.16
CA GLN A 72 5.97 -2.65 3.71
C GLN A 72 5.06 -1.85 4.65
N ARG A 73 5.53 -1.62 5.88
CA ARG A 73 4.78 -0.84 6.88
C ARG A 73 4.63 0.63 6.50
N LYS A 74 5.70 1.25 5.97
CA LYS A 74 5.72 2.69 5.65
C LYS A 74 4.62 3.12 4.67
N PRO A 75 4.38 2.42 3.53
CA PRO A 75 3.26 2.74 2.66
C PRO A 75 1.90 2.67 3.35
N LEU A 76 1.67 1.66 4.19
CA LEU A 76 0.41 1.56 4.95
C LEU A 76 0.26 2.68 5.97
N ASP A 77 1.32 3.03 6.70
CA ASP A 77 1.30 4.14 7.67
C ASP A 77 1.02 5.48 6.96
N TYR A 78 1.54 5.69 5.74
CA TYR A 78 1.22 6.85 4.91
C TYR A 78 -0.26 6.86 4.47
N LEU A 79 -0.77 5.74 3.97
CA LEU A 79 -2.17 5.58 3.57
C LEU A 79 -3.13 5.82 4.74
N GLU A 80 -2.76 5.37 5.94
CA GLU A 80 -3.52 5.57 7.18
C GLU A 80 -3.67 7.06 7.46
N ARG A 81 -2.55 7.79 7.50
CA ARG A 81 -2.52 9.23 7.78
C ARG A 81 -3.38 10.05 6.82
N ILE A 82 -3.38 9.73 5.52
CA ILE A 82 -4.22 10.47 4.56
C ILE A 82 -5.70 10.09 4.69
N CYS A 83 -6.02 8.85 5.07
CA CYS A 83 -7.39 8.41 5.33
C CYS A 83 -7.98 9.05 6.61
N GLU A 84 -7.16 9.23 7.66
CA GLU A 84 -7.55 9.99 8.87
C GLU A 84 -8.00 11.41 8.52
N ASN A 85 -7.28 12.06 7.59
CA ASN A 85 -7.60 13.40 7.09
C ASN A 85 -8.76 13.42 6.08
N GLY A 86 -9.34 12.26 5.74
CA GLY A 86 -10.48 12.14 4.83
C GLY A 86 -10.16 12.08 3.34
N TRP A 87 -8.88 11.90 2.99
CA TRP A 87 -8.37 11.82 1.61
C TRP A 87 -8.44 10.38 1.07
N ILE A 88 -9.57 9.70 1.27
CA ILE A 88 -9.75 8.28 0.95
C ILE A 88 -9.57 8.01 -0.55
N ARG A 89 -10.10 8.91 -1.41
CA ARG A 89 -9.95 8.79 -2.87
C ARG A 89 -8.49 8.96 -3.32
N GLU A 90 -7.74 9.81 -2.62
CA GLU A 90 -6.31 9.99 -2.90
C GLU A 90 -5.51 8.76 -2.45
N ALA A 91 -5.88 8.15 -1.32
CA ALA A 91 -5.31 6.89 -0.89
C ALA A 91 -5.45 5.80 -1.95
N VAL A 92 -6.62 5.66 -2.57
CA VAL A 92 -6.83 4.73 -3.69
C VAL A 92 -5.88 5.00 -4.85
N ARG A 93 -5.72 6.27 -5.26
CA ARG A 93 -4.81 6.66 -6.36
C ARG A 93 -3.34 6.40 -6.05
N LYS A 94 -2.94 6.56 -4.79
CA LYS A 94 -1.56 6.36 -4.35
C LYS A 94 -1.16 4.88 -4.24
N ILE A 95 -2.11 3.96 -4.08
CA ILE A 95 -1.79 2.54 -3.89
C ILE A 95 -0.98 1.95 -5.07
N PRO A 96 -1.35 2.14 -6.35
CA PRO A 96 -0.53 1.66 -7.47
C PRO A 96 0.89 2.23 -7.49
N GLU A 97 1.07 3.51 -7.12
CA GLU A 97 2.40 4.13 -7.01
C GLU A 97 3.24 3.49 -5.89
N LEU A 98 2.62 3.16 -4.76
CA LEU A 98 3.27 2.57 -3.59
C LEU A 98 3.52 1.06 -3.73
N TYR A 99 2.73 0.39 -4.56
CA TYR A 99 2.76 -1.05 -4.81
C TYR A 99 2.77 -1.35 -6.31
N PRO A 100 3.87 -1.03 -7.03
CA PRO A 100 3.91 -1.10 -8.50
C PRO A 100 3.70 -2.51 -9.06
N TYR A 101 3.95 -3.55 -8.27
CA TYR A 101 3.75 -4.93 -8.68
C TYR A 101 2.28 -5.36 -8.75
N LEU A 102 1.32 -4.53 -8.31
CA LEU A 102 -0.10 -4.86 -8.37
C LEU A 102 -0.58 -5.16 -9.79
N ASP A 103 -0.04 -4.44 -10.78
CA ASP A 103 -0.38 -4.60 -12.19
C ASP A 103 0.41 -5.72 -12.89
N HIS A 104 1.30 -6.41 -12.14
CA HIS A 104 2.17 -7.47 -12.63
C HIS A 104 1.97 -8.77 -11.85
N PRO A 105 0.79 -9.44 -11.97
CA PRO A 105 0.47 -10.67 -11.25
C PRO A 105 1.40 -11.85 -11.60
N ASP A 106 2.01 -11.81 -12.77
CA ASP A 106 3.05 -12.74 -13.24
C ASP A 106 4.34 -12.67 -12.39
N LEU A 107 4.61 -11.52 -11.77
CA LEU A 107 5.77 -11.31 -10.91
C LEU A 107 5.53 -11.69 -9.44
N TRP A 108 4.32 -12.15 -9.08
CA TRP A 108 3.99 -12.46 -7.70
C TRP A 108 4.55 -13.82 -7.25
N LEU A 109 5.24 -13.85 -6.11
CA LEU A 109 5.71 -15.09 -5.50
C LEU A 109 4.53 -15.88 -4.92
N ARG A 110 4.31 -17.08 -5.43
CA ARG A 110 3.44 -18.07 -4.81
C ARG A 110 4.29 -18.89 -3.85
N LYS A 111 3.92 -18.92 -2.57
CA LYS A 111 4.61 -19.79 -1.60
C LYS A 111 4.14 -21.23 -1.88
N GLY A 112 4.99 -22.04 -2.50
CA GLY A 112 4.68 -23.42 -2.91
C GLY A 112 4.95 -23.66 -4.39
N ALA A 113 6.22 -23.82 -4.75
CA ALA A 113 6.70 -24.82 -5.69
C ALA A 113 7.67 -25.71 -4.91
#